data_AF-A0AAV0FN78-F1
#
_entry.id   AF-A0AAV0FN78-F1
#
_cell.length_a   1.000
_cell.length_b   1.000
_cell.length_c   1.000
_cell.angle_alpha   90.00
_cell.angle_beta   90.00
_cell.angle_gamma   90.00
#
_symmetry.space_group_name_H-M   'P 1'
#
loop_
_entity.id
_entity.type
_entity.pdbx_description
1 polymer ?
#
loop_
_entity_poly.entity_id
_entity_poly.type
_entity_poly.pdbx_seq_one_letter_code
_entity_poly.pdbx_strand_id
1 'polypeptide(L)'
;MFVTTADPELEPPIITVNTVLSLLAVDYPANKLACYVSDDGASPLTFFSLVEASKFAQIWVPFCKKFDVAVRAPFRYFHANPACPHDRSLEFQHEWNKIKDDYLKLCAKIEDASKESMAFGLTAQFSVFSKIKRRDHSSIVKVIWENKGTIPEEDAVPHLIYVSREKRPKIHHHHKAGAMNVLTRASGVMTNAPFMLNVDCDCFANDPKVVLHAMCFLLGAEDEKDAGFVQFPQSFYSSLEDDPYGNQFKITMRTMMRGIAAIQGSLYMGTGCFHRRKVMYGSPPNCRTSSGSLYPEMTILANSLEAAHEVANCAYEFGTAWGQNVGWIYGSTTEDVLTGLTIHNMGWK
;
A
#
# COMPACT_ATOMS: atom_id res chain seq x y z
N MET A 1 0.19 -5.37 -0.03
CA MET A 1 0.33 -3.99 -0.54
C MET A 1 0.42 -3.08 0.67
N PHE A 2 1.44 -2.23 0.73
CA PHE A 2 1.73 -1.34 1.84
C PHE A 2 1.58 0.10 1.37
N VAL A 3 0.73 0.85 2.04
CA VAL A 3 0.54 2.29 1.84
C VAL A 3 0.98 2.99 3.11
N THR A 4 1.84 3.99 3.02
CA THR A 4 2.28 4.77 4.19
C THR A 4 1.77 6.20 4.07
N THR A 5 1.28 6.75 5.18
CA THR A 5 0.91 8.16 5.31
C THR A 5 1.46 8.76 6.61
N ALA A 6 1.95 10.00 6.55
CA ALA A 6 2.63 10.69 7.63
C ALA A 6 1.67 11.31 8.66
N ASP A 7 0.72 12.12 8.20
CA ASP A 7 -0.37 12.71 8.98
C ASP A 7 -1.39 13.43 8.06
N PRO A 8 -2.64 13.64 8.52
CA PRO A 8 -3.69 14.24 7.70
C PRO A 8 -3.50 15.73 7.37
N GLU A 9 -2.58 16.46 8.02
CA GLU A 9 -2.33 17.87 7.74
C GLU A 9 -1.39 18.02 6.52
N LEU A 10 -0.30 17.25 6.52
CA LEU A 10 0.65 17.21 5.40
C LEU A 10 0.10 16.42 4.21
N GLU A 11 -0.64 15.35 4.48
CA GLU A 11 -1.17 14.43 3.49
C GLU A 11 -2.69 14.26 3.71
N PRO A 12 -3.52 15.11 3.07
CA PRO A 12 -4.97 15.03 3.20
C PRO A 12 -5.49 13.61 2.97
N PRO A 13 -6.35 13.07 3.85
CA PRO A 13 -6.78 11.66 3.80
C PRO A 13 -7.36 11.22 2.46
N ILE A 14 -7.98 12.13 1.70
CA ILE A 14 -8.53 11.83 0.37
C ILE A 14 -7.46 11.36 -0.63
N ILE A 15 -6.21 11.80 -0.47
CA ILE A 15 -5.08 11.37 -1.31
C ILE A 15 -4.81 9.88 -1.05
N THR A 16 -4.58 9.51 0.22
CA THR A 16 -4.42 8.11 0.67
C THR A 16 -5.61 7.23 0.27
N VAL A 17 -6.84 7.73 0.41
CA VAL A 17 -8.07 7.01 0.01
C VAL A 17 -8.07 6.66 -1.47
N ASN A 18 -7.69 7.60 -2.34
CA ASN A 18 -7.64 7.34 -3.78
C ASN A 18 -6.58 6.30 -4.15
N THR A 19 -5.42 6.33 -3.51
CA THR A 19 -4.40 5.29 -3.64
C THR A 19 -4.91 3.93 -3.19
N VAL A 20 -5.54 3.85 -2.02
CA VAL A 20 -6.09 2.59 -1.50
C VAL A 20 -7.17 2.05 -2.44
N LEU A 21 -8.11 2.89 -2.91
CA LEU A 21 -9.16 2.48 -3.84
C LEU A 21 -8.58 1.96 -5.17
N SER A 22 -7.51 2.59 -5.67
CA SER A 22 -6.79 2.13 -6.86
C SER A 22 -6.17 0.75 -6.65
N LEU A 23 -5.54 0.51 -5.50
CA LEU A 23 -4.87 -0.76 -5.18
C LEU A 23 -5.86 -1.89 -4.87
N LEU A 24 -6.99 -1.59 -4.23
CA LEU A 24 -8.05 -2.58 -3.98
C LEU A 24 -8.73 -3.05 -5.27
N ALA A 25 -8.64 -2.25 -6.34
CA ALA A 25 -9.28 -2.50 -7.61
C ALA A 25 -8.34 -3.12 -8.66
N VAL A 26 -7.13 -3.59 -8.34
CA VAL A 26 -6.24 -4.22 -9.35
C VAL A 26 -6.77 -5.58 -9.85
N ASP A 27 -6.32 -6.00 -11.02
CA ASP A 27 -6.68 -7.29 -11.65
C ASP A 27 -5.86 -8.44 -11.05
N TYR A 28 -6.23 -8.88 -9.86
CA TYR A 28 -5.69 -10.06 -9.21
C TYR A 28 -6.73 -10.66 -8.26
N PRO A 29 -6.71 -11.98 -7.99
CA PRO A 29 -7.66 -12.59 -7.06
C PRO A 29 -7.69 -11.87 -5.71
N ALA A 30 -8.86 -11.40 -5.31
CA ALA A 30 -9.02 -10.54 -4.13
C ALA A 30 -8.59 -11.24 -2.85
N ASN A 31 -8.82 -12.56 -2.75
CA ASN A 31 -8.40 -13.41 -1.63
C ASN A 31 -6.88 -13.64 -1.56
N LYS A 32 -6.10 -13.20 -2.55
CA LYS A 32 -4.62 -13.22 -2.53
C LYS A 32 -4.02 -11.85 -2.21
N LEU A 33 -4.85 -10.83 -2.06
CA LEU A 33 -4.43 -9.46 -1.83
C LEU A 33 -4.83 -8.98 -0.44
N ALA A 34 -3.90 -8.27 0.20
CA ALA A 34 -4.16 -7.52 1.42
C ALA A 34 -3.49 -6.15 1.33
N CYS A 35 -4.27 -5.10 1.57
CA CYS A 35 -3.82 -3.73 1.65
C CYS A 35 -3.64 -3.33 3.12
N TYR A 36 -2.42 -2.99 3.50
CA TYR A 36 -2.10 -2.46 4.81
C TYR A 36 -1.77 -0.98 4.67
N VAL A 37 -2.47 -0.14 5.43
CA VAL A 37 -2.23 1.29 5.48
C VAL A 37 -1.58 1.63 6.81
N SER A 38 -0.32 2.08 6.77
CA SER A 38 0.39 2.60 7.94
C SER A 38 0.12 4.09 8.07
N ASP A 39 -0.45 4.49 9.21
CA ASP A 39 -0.69 5.88 9.58
C ASP A 39 0.24 6.28 10.73
N ASP A 40 1.24 7.09 10.37
CA ASP A 40 2.24 7.60 11.30
C ASP A 40 1.71 8.74 12.19
N GLY A 41 0.56 9.31 11.86
CA GLY A 41 -0.12 10.34 12.63
C GLY A 41 -1.04 9.76 13.71
N ALA A 42 -1.39 8.47 13.63
CA ALA A 42 -2.41 7.82 14.44
C ALA A 42 -3.73 8.61 14.42
N SER A 43 -4.13 9.08 13.24
CA SER A 43 -5.23 10.01 13.06
C SER A 43 -6.58 9.29 13.02
N PRO A 44 -7.55 9.66 13.89
CA PRO A 44 -8.90 9.14 13.78
C PRO A 44 -9.57 9.55 12.47
N LEU A 45 -9.19 10.70 11.88
CA LEU A 45 -9.68 11.15 10.58
C LEU A 45 -9.21 10.22 9.47
N THR A 46 -7.92 9.85 9.45
CA THR A 46 -7.38 8.91 8.46
C THR A 46 -8.06 7.55 8.57
N PHE A 47 -8.24 7.05 9.79
CA PHE A 47 -8.98 5.80 10.02
C PHE A 47 -10.44 5.90 9.55
N PHE A 48 -11.15 6.98 9.87
CA PHE A 48 -12.51 7.24 9.38
C PHE A 48 -12.59 7.25 7.85
N SER A 49 -11.67 7.96 7.19
CA SER A 49 -11.63 8.04 5.73
C SER A 49 -11.43 6.66 5.10
N LEU A 50 -10.62 5.79 5.69
CA LEU A 50 -10.43 4.41 5.22
C LEU A 50 -11.67 3.54 5.43
N VAL A 51 -12.42 3.75 6.52
CA VAL A 51 -13.70 3.06 6.77
C VAL A 51 -14.76 3.50 5.74
N GLU A 52 -14.85 4.79 5.41
CA GLU A 52 -15.76 5.24 4.35
C GLU A 52 -15.29 4.77 2.97
N ALA A 53 -13.97 4.74 2.72
CA ALA A 53 -13.40 4.20 1.49
C ALA A 53 -13.69 2.70 1.33
N SER A 54 -13.66 1.91 2.40
CA SER A 54 -13.95 0.47 2.33
C SER A 54 -15.41 0.20 1.93
N LYS A 55 -16.34 1.08 2.31
CA LYS A 55 -17.75 1.03 1.88
C LYS A 55 -17.87 1.35 0.39
N PHE A 56 -17.21 2.42 -0.06
CA PHE A 56 -17.20 2.79 -1.47
C PHE A 56 -16.50 1.73 -2.35
N ALA A 57 -15.45 1.07 -1.84
CA ALA A 57 -14.77 -0.01 -2.56
C ALA A 57 -15.71 -1.15 -2.95
N GLN A 58 -16.75 -1.43 -2.14
CA GLN A 58 -17.75 -2.48 -2.43
C GLN A 58 -18.56 -2.22 -3.70
N ILE A 59 -18.64 -0.98 -4.17
CA ILE A 59 -19.34 -0.61 -5.41
C ILE A 59 -18.36 -0.21 -6.52
N TRP A 60 -17.21 0.35 -6.16
CA TRP A 60 -16.17 0.75 -7.11
C TRP A 60 -15.43 -0.44 -7.74
N VAL A 61 -15.01 -1.42 -6.93
CA VAL A 61 -14.26 -2.58 -7.44
C VAL A 61 -15.09 -3.40 -8.44
N PRO A 62 -16.36 -3.76 -8.16
CA PRO A 62 -17.19 -4.46 -9.14
C PRO A 62 -17.40 -3.64 -10.42
N PHE A 63 -17.67 -2.34 -10.29
CA PHE A 63 -17.83 -1.44 -11.44
C PHE A 63 -16.58 -1.43 -12.32
N CYS A 64 -15.39 -1.32 -11.72
CA CYS A 64 -14.12 -1.34 -12.44
C CYS A 64 -13.90 -2.65 -13.20
N LYS A 65 -14.16 -3.79 -12.56
CA LYS A 65 -14.00 -5.12 -13.17
C LYS A 65 -15.03 -5.35 -14.28
N LYS A 66 -16.31 -5.04 -14.01
CA LYS A 66 -17.44 -5.23 -14.94
C LYS A 66 -17.27 -4.45 -16.24
N PHE A 67 -16.76 -3.23 -16.17
CA PHE A 67 -16.67 -2.31 -17.32
C PHE A 67 -15.26 -2.09 -17.85
N ASP A 68 -14.30 -2.90 -17.39
CA ASP A 68 -12.88 -2.86 -17.76
C ASP A 68 -12.28 -1.46 -17.66
N VAL A 69 -12.46 -0.84 -16.49
CA VAL A 69 -11.90 0.49 -16.23
C VAL A 69 -10.38 0.40 -16.18
N ALA A 70 -9.71 1.12 -17.08
CA ALA A 70 -8.24 1.12 -17.15
C ALA A 70 -7.58 1.81 -15.94
N VAL A 71 -7.87 3.09 -15.68
CA VAL A 71 -7.30 3.79 -14.52
C VAL A 71 -8.28 3.71 -13.36
N ARG A 72 -7.95 2.92 -12.34
CA ARG A 72 -8.88 2.60 -11.23
C ARG A 72 -8.70 3.48 -9.99
N ALA A 73 -7.98 4.59 -10.13
CA ALA A 73 -7.98 5.69 -9.16
C ALA A 73 -9.18 6.62 -9.46
N PRO A 74 -10.21 6.70 -8.59
CA PRO A 74 -11.46 7.41 -8.91
C PRO A 74 -11.25 8.87 -9.32
N PHE A 75 -10.42 9.62 -8.59
CA PHE A 75 -10.14 11.03 -8.91
C PHE A 75 -9.60 11.22 -10.34
N ARG A 76 -8.73 10.31 -10.81
CA ARG A 76 -8.18 10.36 -12.17
C ARG A 76 -9.20 9.91 -13.20
N TYR A 77 -9.93 8.84 -12.89
CA TYR A 77 -10.96 8.31 -13.78
C TYR A 77 -12.03 9.36 -14.09
N PHE A 78 -12.62 9.98 -13.05
CA PHE A 78 -13.68 10.98 -13.22
C PHE A 78 -13.15 12.34 -13.71
N HIS A 79 -11.87 12.66 -13.47
CA HIS A 79 -11.26 13.85 -14.06
C HIS A 79 -11.06 13.68 -15.57
N ALA A 80 -10.58 12.51 -16.02
CA ALA A 80 -10.41 12.22 -17.44
C ALA A 80 -11.75 12.05 -18.18
N ASN A 81 -12.81 11.67 -17.46
CA ASN A 81 -14.16 11.46 -17.99
C ASN A 81 -15.15 12.39 -17.27
N PRO A 82 -15.19 13.69 -17.59
CA PRO A 82 -16.02 14.65 -16.85
C PRO A 82 -17.53 14.38 -17.05
N ALA A 83 -17.92 13.80 -18.18
CA ALA A 83 -19.28 13.38 -18.49
C ALA A 83 -19.33 11.88 -18.80
N CYS A 84 -20.50 11.27 -18.59
CA CYS A 84 -20.70 9.87 -18.93
C CYS A 84 -20.56 9.68 -20.45
N PRO A 85 -19.75 8.71 -20.91
CA PRO A 85 -19.69 8.33 -22.31
C PRO A 85 -21.09 7.97 -22.87
N HIS A 86 -21.50 8.64 -23.96
CA HIS A 86 -22.82 8.45 -24.58
C HIS A 86 -22.90 7.20 -25.46
N ASP A 87 -21.77 6.65 -25.88
CA ASP A 87 -21.62 5.48 -26.75
C ASP A 87 -21.71 4.14 -26.01
N ARG A 88 -21.85 4.18 -24.67
CA ARG A 88 -21.92 3.00 -23.80
C ARG A 88 -23.36 2.60 -23.53
N SER A 89 -23.55 1.36 -23.06
CA SER A 89 -24.88 0.81 -22.73
C SER A 89 -25.62 1.66 -21.68
N LEU A 90 -26.96 1.63 -21.71
CA LEU A 90 -27.80 2.32 -20.71
C LEU A 90 -27.50 1.88 -19.28
N GLU A 91 -27.20 0.60 -19.09
CA GLU A 91 -26.77 0.03 -17.81
C GLU A 91 -25.48 0.70 -17.32
N PHE A 92 -24.46 0.79 -18.18
CA PHE A 92 -23.23 1.50 -17.86
C PHE A 92 -23.51 2.96 -17.50
N GLN A 93 -24.34 3.66 -18.28
CA GLN A 93 -24.64 5.06 -18.01
C GLN A 93 -25.33 5.25 -16.65
N HIS A 94 -26.27 4.37 -16.31
CA HIS A 94 -26.95 4.41 -15.02
C HIS A 94 -25.98 4.17 -13.85
N GLU A 95 -25.17 3.11 -13.93
CA GLU A 95 -24.20 2.78 -12.90
C GLU A 95 -23.11 3.84 -12.78
N TRP A 96 -22.59 4.34 -13.90
CA TRP A 96 -21.55 5.36 -13.92
C TRP A 96 -21.98 6.62 -13.17
N ASN A 97 -23.21 7.11 -13.42
CA ASN A 97 -23.74 8.30 -12.74
C ASN A 97 -23.86 8.05 -11.24
N LYS A 98 -24.39 6.88 -10.84
CA LYS A 98 -24.51 6.50 -9.43
C LYS A 98 -23.14 6.43 -8.73
N ILE A 99 -22.16 5.77 -9.35
CA ILE A 99 -20.80 5.64 -8.79
C ILE A 99 -20.12 7.00 -8.69
N LYS A 100 -20.28 7.86 -9.69
CA LYS A 100 -19.73 9.23 -9.65
C LYS A 100 -20.34 10.03 -8.50
N ASP A 101 -21.66 9.98 -8.33
CA ASP A 101 -22.34 10.67 -7.24
C ASP A 101 -21.90 10.14 -5.87
N ASP A 102 -21.77 8.81 -5.73
CA ASP A 102 -21.32 8.20 -4.48
C ASP A 102 -19.84 8.50 -4.17
N TYR A 103 -18.99 8.64 -5.20
CA TYR A 103 -17.62 9.12 -5.04
C TYR A 103 -17.58 10.58 -4.56
N LEU A 104 -18.41 11.46 -5.15
CA LEU A 104 -18.50 12.86 -4.71
C LEU A 104 -19.00 12.97 -3.26
N LYS A 105 -19.96 12.12 -2.85
CA LYS A 105 -20.41 12.03 -1.45
C LYS A 105 -19.30 11.54 -0.52
N LEU A 106 -18.47 10.58 -0.95
CA LEU A 106 -17.29 10.14 -0.18
C LEU A 106 -16.32 11.31 0.04
N CYS A 107 -15.99 12.05 -1.02
CA CYS A 107 -15.12 13.22 -0.93
C CYS A 107 -15.68 14.26 0.04
N ALA A 108 -16.97 14.61 -0.10
CA ALA A 108 -17.63 15.57 0.76
C ALA A 108 -17.63 15.12 2.24
N LYS A 109 -17.95 13.86 2.52
CA LYS A 109 -17.90 13.31 3.88
C LYS A 109 -16.53 13.42 4.53
N ILE A 110 -15.46 13.15 3.77
CA ILE A 110 -14.09 13.25 4.27
C ILE A 110 -13.71 14.71 4.50
N GLU A 111 -14.12 15.61 3.60
CA GLU A 111 -13.88 17.04 3.71
C GLU A 111 -14.65 17.66 4.89
N ASP A 112 -15.91 17.28 5.11
CA ASP A 112 -16.69 17.73 6.25
C ASP A 112 -16.08 17.23 7.56
N ALA A 113 -15.63 15.96 7.59
CA ALA A 113 -14.93 15.36 8.72
C ALA A 113 -13.59 16.03 9.05
N SER A 114 -12.93 16.68 8.08
CA SER A 114 -11.67 17.40 8.31
C SER A 114 -11.89 18.83 8.84
N LYS A 115 -13.04 19.44 8.50
CA LYS A 115 -13.42 20.79 8.96
C LYS A 115 -14.03 20.77 10.35
N GLU A 116 -14.89 19.80 10.62
CA GLU A 116 -15.45 19.62 11.94
C GLU A 116 -14.37 19.03 12.85
N SER A 117 -14.24 19.55 14.08
CA SER A 117 -13.64 18.75 15.15
C SER A 117 -14.66 17.66 15.47
N MET A 118 -14.79 16.69 14.56
CA MET A 118 -15.64 15.55 14.75
C MET A 118 -15.12 14.85 16.00
N ALA A 119 -15.92 14.91 17.06
CA ALA A 119 -15.85 13.93 18.11
C ALA A 119 -16.26 12.62 17.44
N PHE A 120 -15.32 11.94 16.77
CA PHE A 120 -15.49 10.59 16.27
C PHE A 120 -16.10 9.80 17.42
N GLY A 121 -17.40 9.54 17.34
CA GLY A 121 -18.19 9.25 18.52
C GLY A 121 -17.63 8.05 19.27
N LEU A 122 -18.05 7.88 20.54
CA LEU A 122 -17.73 6.74 21.43
C LEU A 122 -18.17 5.36 20.89
N THR A 123 -18.37 5.22 19.57
CA THR A 123 -18.42 3.93 18.90
C THR A 123 -17.17 3.11 19.26
N ALA A 124 -17.37 1.81 19.50
CA ALA A 124 -16.31 0.91 19.95
C ALA A 124 -15.06 0.94 19.04
N GLN A 125 -15.25 1.19 17.73
CA GLN A 125 -14.17 1.24 16.74
C GLN A 125 -13.22 2.43 16.93
N PHE A 126 -13.74 3.59 17.36
CA PHE A 126 -12.95 4.82 17.51
C PHE A 126 -12.47 5.09 18.95
N SER A 127 -12.95 4.30 19.92
CA SER A 127 -12.57 4.43 21.34
C SER A 127 -11.05 4.48 21.58
N VAL A 128 -10.27 3.74 20.77
CA VAL A 128 -8.80 3.69 20.84
C VAL A 128 -8.14 5.04 20.57
N PHE A 129 -8.79 5.95 19.84
CA PHE A 129 -8.26 7.28 19.49
C PHE A 129 -8.64 8.37 20.50
N SER A 130 -9.52 8.10 21.47
CA SER A 130 -10.09 9.13 22.36
C SER A 130 -9.09 9.84 23.29
N LYS A 131 -7.86 9.31 23.46
CA LYS A 131 -6.85 9.83 24.39
C LYS A 131 -5.41 9.67 23.90
N ILE A 132 -5.19 9.49 22.61
CA ILE A 132 -3.85 9.28 22.07
C ILE A 132 -3.12 10.60 21.85
N LYS A 133 -1.80 10.58 22.03
CA LYS A 133 -0.92 11.66 21.58
C LYS A 133 -0.11 11.12 20.41
N ARG A 134 0.04 11.88 19.34
CA ARG A 134 0.76 11.47 18.11
C ARG A 134 2.15 10.85 18.34
N ARG A 135 2.86 11.26 19.40
CA ARG A 135 4.21 10.75 19.75
C ARG A 135 4.23 9.85 20.99
N ASP A 136 3.07 9.55 21.56
CA ASP A 136 2.92 8.73 22.77
C ASP A 136 1.56 8.00 22.75
N HIS A 137 1.56 6.83 22.11
CA HIS A 137 0.40 5.96 22.00
C HIS A 137 0.83 4.53 21.75
N SER A 138 0.04 3.56 22.23
CA SER A 138 0.23 2.14 21.93
C SER A 138 -0.05 1.85 20.45
N SER A 139 0.39 0.68 19.97
CA SER A 139 0.09 0.24 18.61
C SER A 139 -1.42 0.09 18.41
N ILE A 140 -1.90 0.46 17.22
CA ILE A 140 -3.30 0.34 16.81
C ILE A 140 -3.32 -0.51 15.54
N VAL A 141 -3.95 -1.68 15.60
CA VAL A 141 -4.15 -2.54 14.44
C VAL A 141 -5.65 -2.78 14.31
N LYS A 142 -6.22 -2.48 13.14
CA LYS A 142 -7.65 -2.62 12.87
C LYS A 142 -7.86 -3.26 11.51
N VAL A 143 -8.57 -4.37 11.47
CA VAL A 143 -9.08 -4.94 10.21
C VAL A 143 -10.34 -4.16 9.84
N ILE A 144 -10.26 -3.32 8.81
CA ILE A 144 -11.39 -2.52 8.32
C ILE A 144 -12.31 -3.40 7.47
N TRP A 145 -11.71 -4.22 6.62
CA TRP A 145 -12.42 -5.16 5.76
C TRP A 145 -11.68 -6.48 5.68
N GLU A 146 -12.42 -7.58 5.88
CA GLU A 146 -11.92 -8.94 5.76
C GLU A 146 -12.68 -9.67 4.66
N ASN A 147 -11.97 -10.09 3.61
CA ASN A 147 -12.54 -10.95 2.60
C ASN A 147 -12.59 -12.39 3.12
N LYS A 148 -13.80 -12.91 3.38
CA LYS A 148 -14.01 -14.27 3.90
C LYS A 148 -14.18 -15.33 2.80
N GLY A 149 -13.96 -14.98 1.53
CA GLY A 149 -14.13 -15.88 0.39
C GLY A 149 -15.58 -16.24 0.07
N THR A 150 -16.55 -15.54 0.66
CA THR A 150 -18.00 -15.79 0.44
C THR A 150 -18.59 -14.95 -0.69
N ILE A 151 -17.86 -13.95 -1.17
CA ILE A 151 -18.29 -13.03 -2.23
C ILE A 151 -17.69 -13.52 -3.55
N PRO A 152 -18.45 -13.54 -4.66
CA PRO A 152 -17.91 -13.86 -5.99
C PRO A 152 -16.69 -13.01 -6.34
N GLU A 153 -15.74 -13.54 -7.11
CA GLU A 153 -14.46 -12.87 -7.36
C GLU A 153 -14.64 -11.53 -8.12
N GLU A 154 -15.64 -11.43 -8.99
CA GLU A 154 -16.01 -10.20 -9.69
C GLU A 154 -16.41 -9.07 -8.75
N ASP A 155 -16.99 -9.41 -7.58
CA ASP A 155 -17.47 -8.47 -6.58
C ASP A 155 -16.52 -8.36 -5.37
N ALA A 156 -15.54 -9.26 -5.28
CA ALA A 156 -14.69 -9.40 -4.13
C ALA A 156 -13.69 -8.23 -4.00
N VAL A 157 -13.62 -7.67 -2.80
CA VAL A 157 -12.67 -6.62 -2.40
C VAL A 157 -11.54 -7.24 -1.55
N PRO A 158 -10.25 -6.94 -1.80
CA PRO A 158 -9.13 -7.39 -0.99
C PRO A 158 -9.20 -6.94 0.47
N HIS A 159 -8.51 -7.64 1.38
CA HIS A 159 -8.44 -7.23 2.79
C HIS A 159 -7.91 -5.79 2.94
N LEU A 160 -8.47 -5.03 3.88
CA LEU A 160 -8.00 -3.69 4.23
C LEU A 160 -7.71 -3.63 5.73
N ILE A 161 -6.45 -3.35 6.07
CA ILE A 161 -5.95 -3.31 7.43
C ILE A 161 -5.33 -1.93 7.68
N TYR A 162 -5.75 -1.29 8.76
CA TYR A 162 -5.13 -0.09 9.30
C TYR A 162 -4.10 -0.45 10.37
N VAL A 163 -2.94 0.17 10.30
CA VAL A 163 -1.85 0.01 11.27
C VAL A 163 -1.35 1.38 11.68
N SER A 164 -1.27 1.63 12.98
CA SER A 164 -0.45 2.70 13.54
C SER A 164 0.49 2.07 14.55
N ARG A 165 1.79 2.23 14.32
CA ARG A 165 2.83 1.65 15.19
C ARG A 165 2.84 2.30 16.56
N GLU A 166 3.33 1.58 17.56
CA GLU A 166 3.54 2.20 18.87
C GLU A 166 4.61 3.30 18.78
N LYS A 167 4.36 4.42 19.45
CA LYS A 167 5.32 5.53 19.56
C LYS A 167 5.45 5.93 21.02
N ARG A 168 6.68 6.20 21.45
CA ARG A 168 7.02 6.76 22.76
C ARG A 168 8.01 7.91 22.59
N PRO A 169 7.94 8.99 23.39
CA PRO A 169 8.72 10.21 23.15
C PRO A 169 10.25 10.06 23.09
N LYS A 170 10.80 9.02 23.72
CA LYS A 170 12.26 8.78 23.80
C LYS A 170 12.76 7.69 22.85
N ILE A 171 11.87 7.05 22.10
CA ILE A 171 12.23 5.97 21.18
C ILE A 171 12.18 6.52 19.76
N HIS A 172 13.34 6.47 19.10
CA HIS A 172 13.44 6.88 17.70
C HIS A 172 12.66 5.90 16.83
N HIS A 173 11.86 6.43 15.90
CA HIS A 173 10.95 5.61 15.09
C HIS A 173 11.34 5.56 13.61
N HIS A 174 12.46 6.15 13.18
CA HIS A 174 13.02 5.92 11.83
C HIS A 174 12.06 6.24 10.66
N HIS A 175 11.19 7.26 10.82
CA HIS A 175 10.30 7.77 9.77
C HIS A 175 9.63 6.65 8.94
N LYS A 176 9.64 6.75 7.60
CA LYS A 176 9.01 5.79 6.69
C LYS A 176 9.65 4.40 6.76
N ALA A 177 10.97 4.28 6.86
CA ALA A 177 11.67 3.00 7.00
C ALA A 177 11.13 2.18 8.20
N GLY A 178 10.93 2.83 9.35
CA GLY A 178 10.35 2.18 10.52
C GLY A 178 8.89 1.77 10.34
N ALA A 179 8.10 2.58 9.63
CA ALA A 179 6.71 2.24 9.31
C ALA A 179 6.64 1.00 8.40
N MET A 180 7.48 0.96 7.37
CA MET A 180 7.61 -0.16 6.45
C MET A 180 8.06 -1.46 7.14
N ASN A 181 8.99 -1.37 8.10
CA ASN A 181 9.42 -2.52 8.89
C ASN A 181 8.29 -3.05 9.80
N VAL A 182 7.52 -2.17 10.44
CA VAL A 182 6.33 -2.57 11.20
C VAL A 182 5.30 -3.26 10.29
N LEU A 183 5.01 -2.72 9.11
CA LEU A 183 4.11 -3.36 8.15
C LEU A 183 4.60 -4.74 7.70
N THR A 184 5.91 -4.89 7.52
CA THR A 184 6.51 -6.17 7.15
C THR A 184 6.30 -7.21 8.25
N ARG A 185 6.47 -6.84 9.52
CA ARG A 185 6.23 -7.73 10.66
C ARG A 185 4.75 -8.05 10.87
N ALA A 186 3.90 -7.03 10.94
CA ALA A 186 2.47 -7.19 11.14
C ALA A 186 1.84 -8.04 10.03
N SER A 187 2.17 -7.77 8.76
CA SER A 187 1.70 -8.60 7.65
C SER A 187 2.27 -10.01 7.68
N GLY A 188 3.47 -10.22 8.25
CA GLY A 188 4.08 -11.55 8.39
C GLY A 188 3.30 -12.48 9.31
N VAL A 189 2.70 -11.95 10.38
CA VAL A 189 1.88 -12.73 11.32
C VAL A 189 0.40 -12.78 10.92
N MET A 190 -0.07 -11.82 10.11
CA MET A 190 -1.48 -11.72 9.70
C MET A 190 -1.78 -12.45 8.38
N THR A 191 -1.06 -12.15 7.29
CA THR A 191 -1.34 -12.72 5.96
C THR A 191 -0.16 -13.45 5.33
N ASN A 192 1.05 -13.26 5.84
CA ASN A 192 2.30 -13.90 5.45
C ASN A 192 2.56 -13.98 3.93
N ALA A 193 2.17 -12.93 3.17
CA ALA A 193 2.28 -12.96 1.72
C ALA A 193 3.75 -13.01 1.25
N PRO A 194 4.10 -13.83 0.23
CA PRO A 194 5.46 -13.96 -0.31
C PRO A 194 6.05 -12.68 -0.88
N PHE A 195 5.19 -11.81 -1.40
CA PHE A 195 5.57 -10.59 -2.10
C PHE A 195 4.91 -9.38 -1.45
N MET A 196 5.62 -8.26 -1.46
CA MET A 196 5.20 -7.03 -0.82
C MET A 196 5.38 -5.88 -1.80
N LEU A 197 4.28 -5.26 -2.20
CA LEU A 197 4.28 -4.00 -2.94
C LEU A 197 4.27 -2.83 -1.94
N ASN A 198 5.20 -1.90 -2.05
CA ASN A 198 5.15 -0.61 -1.35
C ASN A 198 4.69 0.52 -2.28
N VAL A 199 3.82 1.39 -1.78
CA VAL A 199 3.22 2.50 -2.53
C VAL A 199 3.06 3.70 -1.60
N ASP A 200 3.42 4.87 -2.07
CA ASP A 200 3.23 6.12 -1.32
C ASP A 200 1.78 6.60 -1.42
N CYS A 201 1.33 7.38 -0.44
CA CYS A 201 -0.07 7.81 -0.35
C CYS A 201 -0.55 8.64 -1.55
N ASP A 202 0.35 9.25 -2.30
CA ASP A 202 0.11 10.06 -3.49
C ASP A 202 0.29 9.29 -4.82
N CYS A 203 0.65 8.01 -4.75
CA CYS A 203 0.88 7.14 -5.89
C CYS A 203 -0.31 6.20 -6.11
N PHE A 204 -0.68 5.92 -7.36
CA PHE A 204 -1.75 4.97 -7.68
C PHE A 204 -1.35 4.03 -8.82
N ALA A 205 -2.06 2.91 -8.96
CA ALA A 205 -1.86 1.98 -10.08
C ALA A 205 -2.55 2.55 -11.33
N ASN A 206 -1.74 2.91 -12.33
CA ASN A 206 -2.21 3.42 -13.62
C ASN A 206 -2.61 2.30 -14.61
N ASP A 207 -2.28 1.06 -14.30
CA ASP A 207 -2.64 -0.15 -15.03
C ASP A 207 -3.14 -1.17 -14.00
N PRO A 208 -4.33 -1.78 -14.15
CA PRO A 208 -4.85 -2.72 -13.16
C PRO A 208 -4.06 -4.04 -13.15
N LYS A 209 -3.28 -4.34 -14.20
CA LYS A 209 -2.49 -5.56 -14.33
C LYS A 209 -1.10 -5.46 -13.71
N VAL A 210 -0.77 -4.39 -12.99
CA VAL A 210 0.56 -4.20 -12.35
C VAL A 210 0.99 -5.39 -11.50
N VAL A 211 0.06 -6.02 -10.77
CA VAL A 211 0.38 -7.22 -9.97
C VAL A 211 0.73 -8.40 -10.87
N LEU A 212 -0.04 -8.65 -11.93
CA LEU A 212 0.24 -9.71 -12.90
C LEU A 212 1.60 -9.50 -13.58
N HIS A 213 1.87 -8.27 -14.03
CA HIS A 213 3.17 -7.91 -14.62
C HIS A 213 4.32 -8.19 -13.66
N ALA A 214 4.21 -7.80 -12.39
CA ALA A 214 5.22 -8.08 -11.39
C ALA A 214 5.43 -9.59 -11.17
N MET A 215 4.33 -10.36 -11.11
CA MET A 215 4.40 -11.80 -10.92
C MET A 215 5.05 -12.51 -12.11
N CYS A 216 4.86 -12.04 -13.35
CA CYS A 216 5.57 -12.59 -14.52
C CYS A 216 7.10 -12.53 -14.34
N PHE A 217 7.64 -11.46 -13.77
CA PHE A 217 9.07 -11.35 -13.48
C PHE A 217 9.48 -12.16 -12.25
N LEU A 218 8.76 -12.02 -11.14
CA LEU A 218 9.13 -12.63 -9.86
C LEU A 218 8.98 -14.16 -9.82
N LEU A 219 8.04 -14.70 -10.60
CA LEU A 219 7.78 -16.14 -10.69
C LEU A 219 8.32 -16.77 -11.97
N GLY A 220 8.60 -15.97 -12.99
CA GLY A 220 9.09 -16.45 -14.29
C GLY A 220 10.62 -16.50 -14.42
N ALA A 221 11.37 -15.98 -13.44
CA ALA A 221 12.83 -16.07 -13.45
C ALA A 221 13.31 -17.52 -13.32
N GLU A 222 14.30 -17.92 -14.14
CA GLU A 222 14.90 -19.26 -14.10
C GLU A 222 15.61 -19.53 -12.77
N ASP A 223 16.29 -18.50 -12.25
CA ASP A 223 16.95 -18.52 -10.94
C ASP A 223 16.32 -17.45 -10.05
N GLU A 224 15.91 -17.85 -8.84
CA GLU A 224 15.29 -16.94 -7.87
C GLU A 224 16.19 -15.73 -7.59
N LYS A 225 17.52 -15.92 -7.61
CA LYS A 225 18.50 -14.85 -7.36
C LYS A 225 18.36 -13.66 -8.31
N ASP A 226 17.84 -13.91 -9.52
CA ASP A 226 17.70 -12.91 -10.57
C ASP A 226 16.37 -12.12 -10.44
N ALA A 227 15.61 -12.36 -9.37
CA ALA A 227 14.33 -11.71 -9.10
C ALA A 227 14.13 -11.41 -7.60
N GLY A 228 14.97 -10.52 -7.06
CA GLY A 228 14.87 -10.03 -5.69
C GLY A 228 13.72 -9.04 -5.49
N PHE A 229 13.59 -8.09 -6.41
CA PHE A 229 12.47 -7.16 -6.48
C PHE A 229 12.18 -6.68 -7.90
N VAL A 230 11.01 -6.07 -8.11
CA VAL A 230 10.59 -5.47 -9.38
C VAL A 230 10.18 -4.03 -9.12
N GLN A 231 11.00 -3.09 -9.60
CA GLN A 231 10.72 -1.65 -9.55
C GLN A 231 9.94 -1.21 -10.79
N PHE A 232 8.76 -0.61 -10.60
CA PHE A 232 8.05 0.05 -11.70
C PHE A 232 8.56 1.48 -11.89
N PRO A 233 8.63 1.97 -13.14
CA PRO A 233 8.97 3.37 -13.41
C PRO A 233 7.86 4.28 -12.88
N GLN A 234 8.25 5.35 -12.19
CA GLN A 234 7.30 6.35 -11.71
C GLN A 234 6.93 7.32 -12.84
N SER A 235 5.68 7.75 -12.85
CA SER A 235 5.15 8.72 -13.83
C SER A 235 4.26 9.72 -13.11
N PHE A 236 4.52 11.00 -13.34
CA PHE A 236 3.82 12.10 -12.70
C PHE A 236 2.71 12.61 -13.61
N TYR A 237 1.53 12.86 -13.04
CA TYR A 237 0.39 13.42 -13.75
C TYR A 237 0.32 14.94 -13.61
N SER A 238 -0.52 15.59 -14.42
CA SER A 238 -0.70 17.06 -14.42
C SER A 238 0.61 17.83 -14.67
N SER A 239 1.50 17.25 -15.46
CA SER A 239 2.78 17.85 -15.83
C SER A 239 2.62 18.91 -16.92
N LEU A 240 3.42 19.97 -16.85
CA LEU A 240 3.56 20.96 -17.93
C LEU A 240 4.18 20.30 -19.17
N GLU A 241 3.71 20.67 -20.36
CA GLU A 241 4.19 20.09 -21.62
C GLU A 241 5.69 20.37 -21.85
N ASP A 242 6.12 21.59 -21.53
CA ASP A 242 7.49 22.08 -21.65
C ASP A 242 8.40 21.72 -20.47
N ASP A 243 7.83 21.21 -19.36
CA ASP A 243 8.50 20.73 -18.16
C ASP A 243 9.76 21.54 -17.73
N PRO A 244 9.63 22.86 -17.52
CA PRO A 244 10.78 23.72 -17.25
C PRO A 244 11.54 23.34 -15.97
N TYR A 245 10.89 22.59 -15.07
CA TYR A 245 11.46 22.11 -13.81
C TYR A 245 12.06 20.70 -13.92
N GLY A 246 11.88 20.00 -15.05
CA GLY A 246 12.33 18.62 -15.23
C GLY A 246 11.63 17.60 -14.30
N ASN A 247 10.44 17.94 -13.79
CA ASN A 247 9.73 17.17 -12.77
C ASN A 247 9.13 15.87 -13.32
N GLN A 248 9.07 15.68 -14.64
CA GLN A 248 8.60 14.43 -15.22
C GLN A 248 9.65 13.32 -15.18
N PHE A 249 10.92 13.63 -14.87
CA PHE A 249 12.03 12.67 -14.82
C PHE A 249 12.14 11.76 -16.05
N LYS A 250 11.70 12.22 -17.23
CA LYS A 250 11.58 11.38 -18.44
C LYS A 250 12.88 10.67 -18.80
N ILE A 251 14.00 11.39 -18.80
CA ILE A 251 15.32 10.84 -19.17
C ILE A 251 15.78 9.82 -18.12
N THR A 252 15.64 10.15 -16.84
CA THR A 252 15.97 9.25 -15.73
C THR A 252 15.18 7.95 -15.84
N MET A 253 13.85 8.02 -15.95
CA MET A 253 12.98 6.84 -15.92
C MET A 253 13.01 6.02 -17.21
N ARG A 254 13.07 6.68 -18.39
CA ARG A 254 12.96 5.99 -19.68
C ARG A 254 14.30 5.54 -20.26
N THR A 255 15.39 6.22 -19.92
CA THR A 255 16.71 5.93 -20.50
C THR A 255 17.68 5.42 -19.45
N MET A 256 17.97 6.21 -18.42
CA MET A 256 19.03 5.89 -17.46
C MET A 256 18.71 4.63 -16.64
N MET A 257 17.52 4.56 -16.03
CA MET A 257 17.13 3.44 -15.17
C MET A 257 17.01 2.13 -15.96
N ARG A 258 16.57 2.17 -17.23
CA ARG A 258 16.56 0.98 -18.09
C ARG A 258 17.96 0.48 -18.41
N GLY A 259 18.91 1.40 -18.64
CA GLY A 259 20.32 1.05 -18.84
C GLY A 259 20.94 0.41 -17.60
N ILE A 260 20.70 0.98 -16.42
CA ILE A 260 21.16 0.43 -15.13
C ILE A 260 20.56 -0.97 -14.89
N ALA A 261 19.26 -1.11 -15.14
CA ALA A 261 18.55 -2.38 -14.96
C ALA A 261 19.12 -3.53 -15.80
N ALA A 262 19.75 -3.24 -16.95
CA ALA A 262 20.36 -4.25 -17.81
C ALA A 262 21.68 -4.82 -17.26
N ILE A 263 22.30 -4.18 -16.26
CA ILE A 263 23.59 -4.62 -15.70
C ILE A 263 23.36 -5.51 -14.46
N GLN A 264 22.75 -4.95 -13.41
CA GLN A 264 22.57 -5.62 -12.12
C GLN A 264 21.12 -5.68 -11.64
N GLY A 265 20.23 -4.85 -12.20
CA GLY A 265 18.90 -4.58 -11.65
C GLY A 265 18.69 -3.08 -11.45
N SER A 266 17.42 -2.66 -11.35
CA SER A 266 17.08 -1.24 -11.13
C SER A 266 17.37 -0.85 -9.68
N LEU A 267 17.61 0.43 -9.42
CA LEU A 267 17.57 0.94 -8.04
C LEU A 267 16.15 0.85 -7.48
N TYR A 268 16.03 0.61 -6.16
CA TYR A 268 14.78 0.80 -5.43
C TYR A 268 14.56 2.30 -5.17
N MET A 269 13.40 2.83 -5.60
CA MET A 269 13.09 4.27 -5.60
C MET A 269 11.86 4.61 -4.73
N GLY A 270 11.68 3.93 -3.60
CA GLY A 270 10.78 4.39 -2.55
C GLY A 270 9.29 4.09 -2.73
N THR A 271 8.80 3.83 -3.94
CA THR A 271 7.39 3.50 -4.25
C THR A 271 7.28 2.64 -5.52
N GLY A 272 6.19 1.90 -5.67
CA GLY A 272 5.91 1.08 -6.86
C GLY A 272 6.84 -0.12 -7.02
N CYS A 273 7.35 -0.67 -5.92
CA CYS A 273 8.30 -1.79 -5.95
C CYS A 273 7.73 -3.04 -5.29
N PHE A 274 7.78 -4.17 -6.00
CA PHE A 274 7.44 -5.47 -5.45
C PHE A 274 8.70 -6.16 -4.92
N HIS A 275 8.75 -6.40 -3.62
CA HIS A 275 9.85 -7.10 -2.98
C HIS A 275 9.46 -8.53 -2.65
N ARG A 276 10.38 -9.47 -2.81
CA ARG A 276 10.26 -10.81 -2.21
C ARG A 276 10.46 -10.70 -0.70
N ARG A 277 9.57 -11.27 0.10
CA ARG A 277 9.64 -11.21 1.57
C ARG A 277 10.95 -11.77 2.11
N LYS A 278 11.42 -12.89 1.55
CA LYS A 278 12.72 -13.51 1.90
C LYS A 278 13.89 -12.54 1.77
N VAL A 279 13.89 -11.70 0.73
CA VAL A 279 14.90 -10.65 0.52
C VAL A 279 14.84 -9.63 1.64
N MET A 280 13.64 -9.16 1.97
CA MET A 280 13.44 -8.22 3.08
C MET A 280 13.76 -8.82 4.45
N TYR A 281 13.85 -10.14 4.58
CA TYR A 281 14.34 -10.80 5.79
C TYR A 281 15.86 -11.01 5.81
N GLY A 282 16.60 -10.39 4.88
CA GLY A 282 18.07 -10.47 4.83
C GLY A 282 18.59 -11.85 4.43
N SER A 283 17.75 -12.71 3.83
CA SER A 283 18.18 -14.03 3.39
C SER A 283 18.92 -13.93 2.06
N PRO A 284 20.11 -14.54 1.93
CA PRO A 284 20.83 -14.56 0.65
C PRO A 284 20.12 -15.50 -0.35
N PRO A 285 20.37 -15.34 -1.66
CA PRO A 285 19.67 -16.10 -2.70
C PRO A 285 19.80 -17.63 -2.52
N ASN A 286 21.02 -18.08 -2.23
CA ASN A 286 21.38 -19.49 -2.10
C ASN A 286 20.89 -20.16 -0.80
N CYS A 287 20.28 -19.41 0.12
CA CYS A 287 19.73 -19.99 1.34
C CYS A 287 18.44 -20.74 1.00
N ARG A 288 18.50 -22.08 1.03
CA ARG A 288 17.31 -22.93 0.96
C ARG A 288 16.53 -22.76 2.25
N THR A 289 15.41 -22.04 2.20
CA THR A 289 14.42 -22.11 3.27
C THR A 289 13.94 -23.55 3.35
N SER A 290 14.17 -24.22 4.49
CA SER A 290 13.64 -25.55 4.75
C SER A 290 12.15 -25.56 4.40
N SER A 291 11.76 -26.47 3.52
CA SER A 291 10.44 -26.64 2.94
C SER A 291 9.39 -27.06 3.99
N GLY A 292 9.10 -26.18 4.95
CA GLY A 292 7.93 -26.26 5.82
C GLY A 292 6.82 -25.47 5.17
N SER A 293 5.78 -26.17 4.69
CA SER A 293 4.50 -25.63 4.17
C SER A 293 4.51 -24.13 3.88
N LEU A 294 5.08 -23.74 2.74
CA LEU A 294 5.22 -22.33 2.37
C LEU A 294 3.82 -21.74 2.20
N TYR A 295 3.49 -20.80 3.10
CA TYR A 295 2.22 -20.06 3.18
C TYR A 295 1.07 -20.89 3.76
N PRO A 296 0.82 -20.83 5.09
CA PRO A 296 -0.48 -21.25 5.60
C PRO A 296 -1.58 -20.55 4.80
N GLU A 297 -2.69 -21.26 4.57
CA GLU A 297 -3.92 -20.65 4.09
C GLU A 297 -4.18 -19.37 4.88
N MET A 298 -4.57 -18.28 4.21
CA MET A 298 -4.70 -16.97 4.82
C MET A 298 -5.58 -17.09 6.07
N THR A 299 -4.94 -16.98 7.23
CA THR A 299 -5.57 -17.22 8.53
C THR A 299 -6.67 -16.19 8.74
N ILE A 300 -7.68 -16.54 9.55
CA ILE A 300 -8.65 -15.56 10.05
C ILE A 300 -7.86 -14.40 10.67
N LEU A 301 -7.95 -13.20 10.08
CA LEU A 301 -7.10 -12.06 10.46
C LEU A 301 -7.29 -11.70 11.94
N ALA A 302 -8.50 -11.91 12.44
CA ALA A 302 -8.87 -11.65 13.83
C ALA A 302 -8.01 -12.44 14.83
N ASN A 303 -7.59 -13.67 14.49
CA ASN A 303 -6.81 -14.52 15.39
C ASN A 303 -5.35 -14.05 15.53
N SER A 304 -4.86 -13.26 14.58
CA SER A 304 -3.49 -12.73 14.58
C SER A 304 -3.39 -11.30 15.13
N LEU A 305 -4.49 -10.69 15.60
CA LEU A 305 -4.48 -9.30 16.05
C LEU A 305 -3.55 -9.06 17.25
N GLU A 306 -3.54 -9.97 18.22
CA GLU A 306 -2.66 -9.88 19.40
C GLU A 306 -1.19 -9.92 18.98
N ALA A 307 -0.79 -10.91 18.18
CA ALA A 307 0.55 -11.01 17.62
C ALA A 307 0.92 -9.77 16.78
N ALA A 308 -0.03 -9.22 16.00
CA ALA A 308 0.20 -8.02 15.20
C ALA A 308 0.47 -6.78 16.09
N HIS A 309 -0.22 -6.66 17.22
CA HIS A 309 0.03 -5.61 18.20
C HIS A 309 1.41 -5.74 18.85
N GLU A 310 1.82 -6.96 19.22
CA GLU A 310 3.13 -7.25 19.82
C GLU A 310 4.29 -6.91 18.87
N VAL A 311 4.22 -7.34 17.60
CA VAL A 311 5.28 -7.07 16.63
C VAL A 311 5.31 -5.61 16.15
N ALA A 312 4.25 -4.84 16.40
CA ALA A 312 4.17 -3.40 16.13
C ALA A 312 4.65 -2.52 17.31
N ASN A 313 5.16 -3.12 18.39
CA ASN A 313 5.71 -2.42 19.54
C ASN A 313 7.00 -1.65 19.17
N CYS A 314 7.17 -0.47 19.76
CA CYS A 314 8.33 0.40 19.58
C CYS A 314 9.66 -0.19 20.06
N ALA A 315 9.64 -1.13 21.01
CA ALA A 315 10.82 -1.79 21.54
C ALA A 315 11.16 -3.11 20.83
N TYR A 316 10.31 -3.57 19.90
CA TYR A 316 10.48 -4.88 19.23
C TYR A 316 11.83 -5.03 18.55
N GLU A 317 12.37 -3.93 18.01
CA GLU A 317 13.60 -3.94 17.22
C GLU A 317 14.87 -3.91 18.10
N PHE A 318 14.74 -3.66 19.41
CA PHE A 318 15.88 -3.55 20.31
C PHE A 318 16.64 -4.88 20.43
N GLY A 319 17.94 -4.84 20.17
CA GLY A 319 18.79 -6.05 20.18
C GLY A 319 18.55 -6.99 18.99
N THR A 320 17.80 -6.57 17.97
CA THR A 320 17.56 -7.35 16.75
C THR A 320 18.34 -6.79 15.55
N ALA A 321 18.30 -7.50 14.41
CA ALA A 321 18.91 -7.05 13.15
C ALA A 321 17.98 -6.15 12.30
N TRP A 322 16.77 -5.83 12.78
CA TRP A 322 15.83 -4.95 12.05
C TRP A 322 16.43 -3.56 11.84
N GLY A 323 16.30 -3.04 10.62
CA GLY A 323 16.86 -1.76 10.22
C GLY A 323 18.37 -1.78 9.98
N GLN A 324 19.07 -2.89 10.25
CA GLN A 324 20.51 -3.03 10.00
C GLN A 324 20.78 -3.93 8.80
N ASN A 325 20.30 -5.19 8.89
CA ASN A 325 20.44 -6.20 7.84
C ASN A 325 19.09 -6.83 7.45
N VAL A 326 18.01 -6.46 8.15
CA VAL A 326 16.66 -6.98 7.96
C VAL A 326 15.69 -5.81 7.78
N GLY A 327 14.82 -5.91 6.78
CA GLY A 327 13.83 -4.90 6.43
C GLY A 327 14.40 -3.75 5.60
N TRP A 328 13.71 -2.61 5.65
CA TRP A 328 14.21 -1.32 5.19
C TRP A 328 15.33 -0.85 6.12
N ILE A 329 16.44 -0.42 5.52
CA ILE A 329 17.68 -0.11 6.22
C ILE A 329 17.63 1.31 6.80
N TYR A 330 18.05 1.45 8.06
CA TYR A 330 18.13 2.71 8.79
C TYR A 330 19.49 3.38 8.63
N GLY A 331 19.59 4.63 9.06
CA GLY A 331 20.86 5.38 9.09
C GLY A 331 21.15 6.22 7.84
N SER A 332 20.21 6.26 6.88
CA SER A 332 20.20 7.21 5.77
C SER A 332 18.90 8.02 5.76
N THR A 333 18.95 9.25 5.24
CA THR A 333 17.75 10.03 4.90
C THR A 333 17.03 9.47 3.67
N THR A 334 17.73 8.70 2.85
CA THR A 334 17.21 7.98 1.67
C THR A 334 17.27 6.47 1.94
N GLU A 335 16.31 5.96 2.72
CA GLU A 335 16.26 4.54 3.07
C GLU A 335 16.07 3.63 1.86
N ASP A 336 15.45 4.14 0.79
CA ASP A 336 15.12 3.38 -0.41
C ASP A 336 16.35 2.95 -1.19
N VAL A 337 17.19 3.90 -1.60
CA VAL A 337 18.41 3.62 -2.33
C VAL A 337 19.34 2.74 -1.50
N LEU A 338 19.49 3.02 -0.21
CA LEU A 338 20.33 2.23 0.69
C LEU A 338 19.83 0.78 0.81
N THR A 339 18.51 0.60 0.94
CA THR A 339 17.90 -0.74 1.01
C THR A 339 18.13 -1.50 -0.30
N GLY A 340 17.89 -0.87 -1.46
CA GLY A 340 18.15 -1.48 -2.77
C GLY A 340 19.60 -1.90 -2.97
N LEU A 341 20.56 -1.01 -2.62
CA LEU A 341 21.98 -1.33 -2.69
C LEU A 341 22.38 -2.47 -1.76
N THR A 342 21.80 -2.52 -0.56
CA THR A 342 22.04 -3.62 0.40
C THR A 342 21.55 -4.95 -0.17
N ILE A 343 20.37 -4.96 -0.82
CA ILE A 343 19.83 -6.13 -1.51
C ILE A 343 20.79 -6.61 -2.61
N HIS A 344 21.26 -5.71 -3.47
CA HIS A 344 22.21 -6.05 -4.52
C HIS A 344 23.55 -6.57 -3.98
N ASN A 345 24.05 -5.98 -2.89
CA ASN A 345 25.30 -6.41 -2.25
C ASN A 345 25.20 -7.84 -1.66
N MET A 346 24.00 -8.30 -1.32
CA MET A 346 23.74 -9.70 -0.92
C MET A 346 23.72 -10.69 -2.10
N GLY A 347 23.84 -10.21 -3.33
CA GLY A 347 23.87 -11.02 -4.55
C GLY A 347 22.51 -11.20 -5.22
N TRP A 348 21.48 -10.46 -4.80
CA TRP A 348 20.20 -10.40 -5.50
C TRP A 348 20.26 -9.43 -6.69
N LYS A 349 19.50 -9.72 -7.75
CA LYS A 349 19.24 -8.77 -8.84
C LYS A 349 17.84 -8.19 -8.79
#